data_AF-A0A0G4G3U1-F1
#
_entry.id   AF-A0A0G4G3U1-F1
#
_cell.length_a   1.000
_cell.length_b   1.000
_cell.length_c   1.000
_cell.angle_alpha   90.00
_cell.angle_beta   90.00
_cell.angle_gamma   90.00
#
_symmetry.space_group_name_H-M   'P 1'
#
loop_
_entity.id
_entity.type
_entity.pdbx_description
1 polymer ?
#
loop_
_entity_poly.entity_id
_entity_poly.type
_entity_poly.pdbx_seq_one_letter_code
_entity_poly.pdbx_strand_id
1 'polypeptide(L)'
;MATATLPTMQVKEGKLSEQTPLSLSRGSMDTDARSDNSADSQETYHTVRMIKSDVRYEGVADTPDDKWISPPRKPDMIRLTGKHPFNAEPSVGKLIESYITPQEHFYVRTHADTPQIDAETFECTVNGLVKKELVFKLKDLMKMPSTEVTYTQVCAGNRRKEQNMIKQGLGFSWGPCAVGTVTYTGVLLADILEMCGVTKEEAAFQEKGPWKERWVEFEGADTTRNGSYGTGLPLSWCLDRNMEVTVAYKINGEDLTADHGWPFRIAIPGAIGGRSVKWLRRITVIEGVSTHHWHLYDNKVFPPFVDANNVGKEGWWEKPEYAIMDLGVNGAICSPGVHECVKATDRGDGMTAVTLKGYAYSGGGHQVVRAEVSTDGGLIWKMARFTEERMSKTGKCWCWSFWEVDIEVPADKESIVLFRAFDNSMNVMPECPMWNVMGMMNNSWYRIMFTPTSDGFLRTIHPHWAPEDSPIHPKNVHARIADGNGFKNAPIQGDIVYAAATAAQQAPAAASAPVEKKQEKPAAPAAPAGPSVLSTLCKSPAVQQGAKLAAVAAGTVGLLMTLDSLKKGR
;
A
#
# COMPACT_ATOMS: atom_id res chain seq x y z
N MET A 1 51.54 22.84 -6.47
CA MET A 1 52.62 22.82 -7.50
C MET A 1 53.09 21.39 -7.68
N ALA A 2 53.52 21.03 -8.90
CA ALA A 2 54.33 19.85 -9.25
C ALA A 2 53.82 18.43 -8.89
N THR A 3 53.16 17.85 -9.87
CA THR A 3 53.05 16.42 -10.23
C THR A 3 54.35 15.59 -10.12
N ALA A 4 54.20 14.27 -9.94
CA ALA A 4 55.17 13.25 -10.38
C ALA A 4 54.43 12.00 -10.92
N THR A 5 55.06 11.26 -11.83
CA THR A 5 54.37 10.39 -12.82
C THR A 5 54.71 8.90 -12.67
N LEU A 6 53.78 8.02 -13.06
CA LEU A 6 53.96 6.57 -13.17
C LEU A 6 54.82 6.16 -14.40
N PRO A 7 55.51 5.01 -14.34
CA PRO A 7 55.99 4.28 -15.52
C PRO A 7 55.18 3.00 -15.81
N THR A 8 54.94 2.74 -17.09
CA THR A 8 54.29 1.54 -17.63
C THR A 8 55.32 0.44 -17.94
N MET A 9 54.96 -0.85 -17.81
CA MET A 9 55.68 -1.95 -18.49
C MET A 9 54.73 -3.01 -19.06
N GLN A 10 55.23 -3.70 -20.09
CA GLN A 10 54.43 -4.44 -21.08
C GLN A 10 54.21 -5.92 -20.75
N VAL A 11 53.15 -6.46 -21.36
CA VAL A 11 52.82 -7.89 -21.44
C VAL A 11 53.81 -8.64 -22.34
N LYS A 12 54.10 -9.91 -22.01
CA LYS A 12 54.60 -10.92 -22.94
C LYS A 12 53.78 -12.19 -22.84
N GLU A 13 53.41 -12.74 -23.98
CA GLU A 13 52.68 -14.01 -24.10
C GLU A 13 53.59 -15.23 -23.90
N GLY A 14 52.99 -16.34 -23.45
CA GLY A 14 53.60 -17.68 -23.46
C GLY A 14 52.53 -18.73 -23.72
N LYS A 15 52.72 -19.59 -24.72
CA LYS A 15 51.74 -20.61 -25.16
C LYS A 15 52.04 -22.01 -24.59
N LEU A 16 50.95 -22.70 -24.25
CA LEU A 16 50.68 -24.15 -24.30
C LEU A 16 51.73 -25.18 -23.84
N SER A 17 51.26 -26.10 -22.99
CA SER A 17 51.44 -27.53 -23.21
C SER A 17 50.13 -28.29 -22.93
N GLU A 18 49.75 -29.19 -23.83
CA GLU A 18 48.59 -30.08 -23.69
C GLU A 18 48.94 -31.34 -22.89
N GLN A 19 47.96 -31.91 -22.17
CA GLN A 19 47.85 -33.37 -22.06
C GLN A 19 46.39 -33.79 -21.80
N THR A 20 46.02 -34.95 -22.34
CA THR A 20 44.65 -35.37 -22.71
C THR A 20 44.03 -36.36 -21.68
N PRO A 21 42.77 -36.85 -21.86
CA PRO A 21 41.85 -37.03 -20.72
C PRO A 21 41.51 -38.49 -20.40
N LEU A 22 40.60 -38.70 -19.43
CA LEU A 22 39.90 -39.97 -19.22
C LEU A 22 38.37 -39.84 -19.42
N SER A 23 37.89 -40.63 -20.38
CA SER A 23 36.57 -41.28 -20.54
C SER A 23 35.76 -41.54 -19.27
N LEU A 24 34.43 -41.75 -19.25
CA LEU A 24 33.28 -41.84 -20.20
C LEU A 24 32.01 -41.69 -19.28
N SER A 25 30.77 -41.39 -19.68
CA SER A 25 30.02 -41.58 -20.93
C SER A 25 28.84 -40.60 -21.03
N ARG A 26 28.28 -40.41 -22.24
CA ARG A 26 26.98 -39.75 -22.52
C ARG A 26 26.04 -40.75 -23.21
N GLY A 27 24.73 -40.61 -22.99
CA GLY A 27 23.76 -40.67 -24.10
C GLY A 27 23.56 -39.24 -24.64
N SER A 28 23.53 -38.96 -25.95
CA SER A 28 22.51 -39.39 -26.94
C SER A 28 21.12 -38.88 -26.53
N MET A 29 20.35 -38.07 -27.28
CA MET A 29 20.45 -37.49 -28.64
C MET A 29 19.54 -36.23 -28.74
N ASP A 30 19.66 -35.24 -29.64
CA ASP A 30 20.78 -34.75 -30.49
C ASP A 30 20.43 -33.38 -31.17
N THR A 31 21.24 -32.98 -32.18
CA THR A 31 21.09 -32.08 -33.38
C THR A 31 19.80 -31.28 -33.67
N ASP A 32 19.77 -30.14 -34.39
CA ASP A 32 20.76 -29.30 -35.13
C ASP A 32 20.39 -27.81 -34.92
N ALA A 33 21.29 -26.86 -34.63
CA ALA A 33 22.29 -26.24 -35.51
C ALA A 33 21.73 -25.36 -36.67
N ARG A 34 21.77 -24.03 -36.49
CA ARG A 34 22.13 -23.05 -37.55
C ARG A 34 22.58 -21.71 -36.95
N SER A 35 23.63 -21.16 -37.55
CA SER A 35 24.37 -19.95 -37.15
C SER A 35 24.05 -18.76 -38.06
N ASP A 36 24.15 -17.53 -37.54
CA ASP A 36 25.15 -16.57 -38.06
C ASP A 36 25.48 -15.45 -37.04
N ASN A 37 26.57 -14.73 -37.29
CA ASN A 37 27.18 -13.71 -36.43
C ASN A 37 26.62 -12.28 -36.68
N SER A 38 26.66 -11.41 -35.66
CA SER A 38 27.63 -10.28 -35.64
C SER A 38 27.43 -9.28 -34.48
N ALA A 39 28.55 -8.69 -34.05
CA ALA A 39 28.73 -7.37 -33.44
C ALA A 39 27.88 -6.95 -32.20
N ASP A 40 28.49 -7.16 -31.04
CA ASP A 40 28.77 -6.12 -30.03
C ASP A 40 27.67 -5.09 -29.69
N SER A 41 26.83 -5.47 -28.72
CA SER A 41 26.42 -4.53 -27.66
C SER A 41 26.19 -5.31 -26.36
N GLN A 42 26.88 -4.93 -25.28
CA GLN A 42 26.56 -5.42 -23.94
C GLN A 42 25.33 -4.70 -23.39
N GLU A 43 24.16 -4.98 -23.97
CA GLU A 43 22.90 -4.63 -23.32
C GLU A 43 22.69 -5.56 -22.12
N THR A 44 23.06 -5.10 -20.92
CA THR A 44 22.71 -5.73 -19.65
C THR A 44 21.21 -5.61 -19.39
N TYR A 45 20.41 -6.36 -20.15
CA TYR A 45 18.99 -6.52 -19.89
C TYR A 45 18.80 -7.17 -18.51
N HIS A 46 18.41 -6.33 -17.54
CA HIS A 46 17.91 -6.78 -16.24
C HIS A 46 16.68 -7.66 -16.47
N THR A 47 16.91 -8.97 -16.53
CA THR A 47 15.90 -9.96 -16.91
C THR A 47 14.94 -10.18 -15.74
N VAL A 48 13.97 -9.28 -15.62
CA VAL A 48 12.77 -9.48 -14.80
C VAL A 48 11.97 -10.59 -15.47
N ARG A 49 12.23 -11.83 -15.04
CA ARG A 49 11.62 -13.01 -15.64
C ARG A 49 10.14 -13.02 -15.29
N MET A 50 9.29 -12.85 -16.30
CA MET A 50 7.84 -12.97 -16.18
C MET A 50 7.50 -14.33 -15.57
N ILE A 51 7.07 -14.35 -14.31
CA ILE A 51 6.64 -15.58 -13.64
C ILE A 51 5.25 -15.91 -14.19
N LYS A 52 5.15 -16.97 -15.02
CA LYS A 52 3.86 -17.58 -15.33
C LYS A 52 3.22 -18.00 -14.00
N SER A 53 2.04 -17.47 -13.72
CA SER A 53 1.42 -17.59 -12.41
C SER A 53 0.72 -18.93 -12.23
N ASP A 54 1.49 -19.95 -11.88
CA ASP A 54 0.98 -21.21 -11.32
C ASP A 54 0.49 -20.94 -9.87
N VAL A 55 -0.61 -20.20 -9.72
CA VAL A 55 -1.23 -19.96 -8.41
C VAL A 55 -1.78 -21.29 -7.89
N ARG A 56 -1.20 -21.79 -6.80
CA ARG A 56 -1.63 -23.02 -6.13
C ARG A 56 -2.46 -22.65 -4.91
N TYR A 57 -3.78 -22.84 -5.03
CA TYR A 57 -4.69 -22.57 -3.93
C TYR A 57 -4.47 -23.51 -2.73
N GLU A 58 -3.93 -24.70 -2.98
CA GLU A 58 -3.37 -25.62 -1.98
C GLU A 58 -2.05 -26.21 -2.53
N GLY A 59 -1.05 -26.43 -1.68
CA GLY A 59 0.29 -26.80 -2.16
C GLY A 59 1.14 -27.60 -1.17
N VAL A 60 1.69 -28.70 -1.66
CA VAL A 60 2.72 -29.53 -1.00
C VAL A 60 3.99 -28.68 -0.74
N ALA A 61 4.75 -29.04 0.29
CA ALA A 61 6.08 -28.49 0.58
C ALA A 61 7.03 -28.69 -0.63
N ASP A 62 7.27 -27.60 -1.36
CA ASP A 62 7.85 -27.60 -2.72
C ASP A 62 9.00 -26.58 -2.88
N THR A 63 9.23 -25.71 -1.87
CA THR A 63 10.37 -24.78 -1.86
C THR A 63 11.57 -25.43 -1.13
N PRO A 64 12.83 -25.07 -1.46
CA PRO A 64 14.00 -25.68 -0.82
C PRO A 64 14.03 -25.51 0.71
N ASP A 65 13.57 -24.34 1.18
CA ASP A 65 13.56 -23.95 2.59
C ASP A 65 12.44 -24.58 3.43
N ASP A 66 11.38 -25.13 2.82
CA ASP A 66 10.33 -25.91 3.55
C ASP A 66 10.93 -27.07 4.40
N LYS A 67 12.19 -27.48 4.12
CA LYS A 67 12.91 -28.54 4.84
C LYS A 67 13.42 -28.17 6.23
N TRP A 68 13.62 -26.88 6.53
CA TRP A 68 14.19 -26.40 7.79
C TRP A 68 13.39 -25.29 8.46
N ILE A 69 12.36 -24.76 7.82
CA ILE A 69 11.42 -23.81 8.42
C ILE A 69 10.70 -24.47 9.60
N SER A 70 10.81 -23.84 10.77
CA SER A 70 10.13 -24.23 12.01
C SER A 70 9.54 -22.98 12.68
N PRO A 71 8.26 -22.99 13.11
CA PRO A 71 7.27 -24.04 12.85
C PRO A 71 6.97 -24.18 11.33
N PRO A 72 6.51 -25.35 10.86
CA PRO A 72 6.20 -25.54 9.45
C PRO A 72 5.13 -24.57 8.93
N ARG A 73 5.32 -24.06 7.71
CA ARG A 73 4.33 -23.22 7.00
C ARG A 73 3.00 -23.94 6.88
N LYS A 74 1.91 -23.22 7.13
CA LYS A 74 0.56 -23.81 7.15
C LYS A 74 0.09 -24.19 5.73
N PRO A 75 -0.60 -25.34 5.58
CA PRO A 75 -1.04 -25.82 4.27
C PRO A 75 -2.27 -25.08 3.72
N ASP A 76 -3.01 -24.34 4.56
CA ASP A 76 -4.17 -23.50 4.19
C ASP A 76 -3.78 -22.08 3.73
N MET A 77 -2.48 -21.79 3.64
CA MET A 77 -1.94 -20.57 3.03
C MET A 77 -1.86 -20.72 1.51
N ILE A 78 -2.40 -19.76 0.77
CA ILE A 78 -2.43 -19.75 -0.69
C ILE A 78 -1.02 -19.46 -1.21
N ARG A 79 -0.37 -20.44 -1.87
CA ARG A 79 0.97 -20.27 -2.47
C ARG A 79 0.84 -19.60 -3.84
N LEU A 80 1.29 -18.33 -3.92
CA LEU A 80 1.12 -17.47 -5.10
C LEU A 80 2.27 -17.56 -6.10
N THR A 81 3.43 -17.99 -5.63
CA THR A 81 4.56 -18.45 -6.44
C THR A 81 4.58 -19.98 -6.42
N GLY A 82 5.12 -20.58 -7.49
CA GLY A 82 5.22 -22.04 -7.60
C GLY A 82 6.23 -22.65 -6.61
N LYS A 83 7.45 -22.95 -7.08
CA LYS A 83 8.48 -23.60 -6.25
C LYS A 83 9.44 -22.66 -5.53
N HIS A 84 9.64 -21.43 -6.00
CA HIS A 84 10.61 -20.48 -5.44
C HIS A 84 10.39 -19.07 -6.02
N PRO A 85 10.65 -17.99 -5.26
CA PRO A 85 10.80 -17.95 -3.79
C PRO A 85 9.44 -18.07 -3.08
N PHE A 86 9.38 -18.42 -1.80
CA PHE A 86 8.11 -18.62 -1.08
C PHE A 86 7.34 -17.30 -0.90
N ASN A 87 6.14 -17.22 -1.49
CA ASN A 87 5.23 -16.08 -1.33
C ASN A 87 3.81 -16.59 -1.17
N ALA A 88 3.17 -16.25 -0.05
CA ALA A 88 1.85 -16.76 0.31
C ALA A 88 1.02 -15.75 1.11
N GLU A 89 -0.30 -15.84 0.95
CA GLU A 89 -1.30 -15.07 1.70
C GLU A 89 -2.35 -16.01 2.33
N PRO A 90 -2.99 -15.62 3.45
CA PRO A 90 -4.13 -16.36 3.97
C PRO A 90 -5.33 -16.25 3.02
N SER A 91 -6.32 -17.13 3.19
CA SER A 91 -7.60 -16.96 2.50
C SER A 91 -8.33 -15.70 2.99
N VAL A 92 -9.23 -15.17 2.17
CA VAL A 92 -9.94 -13.91 2.44
C VAL A 92 -10.77 -13.96 3.73
N GLY A 93 -11.40 -15.11 4.02
CA GLY A 93 -12.11 -15.31 5.29
C GLY A 93 -11.13 -15.43 6.48
N LYS A 94 -10.04 -16.18 6.30
CA LYS A 94 -9.02 -16.39 7.34
C LYS A 94 -8.35 -15.09 7.79
N LEU A 95 -8.15 -14.15 6.86
CA LEU A 95 -7.54 -12.84 7.12
C LEU A 95 -8.28 -12.04 8.21
N ILE A 96 -9.62 -12.12 8.25
CA ILE A 96 -10.46 -11.29 9.15
C ILE A 96 -10.98 -12.04 10.38
N GLU A 97 -10.54 -13.28 10.63
CA GLU A 97 -10.90 -14.04 11.84
C GLU A 97 -10.35 -13.39 13.12
N SER A 98 -9.24 -12.65 13.03
CA SER A 98 -8.60 -11.97 14.16
C SER A 98 -8.02 -10.63 13.72
N TYR A 99 -8.28 -9.56 14.49
CA TYR A 99 -7.73 -8.24 14.21
C TYR A 99 -6.21 -8.19 14.36
N ILE A 100 -5.65 -8.96 15.29
CA ILE A 100 -4.22 -9.28 15.33
C ILE A 100 -4.03 -10.60 14.61
N THR A 101 -3.39 -10.56 13.45
CA THR A 101 -3.15 -11.71 12.59
C THR A 101 -2.18 -12.68 13.30
N PRO A 102 -2.54 -13.98 13.47
CA PRO A 102 -1.62 -14.99 13.96
C PRO A 102 -0.37 -15.07 13.08
N GLN A 103 0.82 -15.22 13.68
CA GLN A 103 2.09 -15.18 12.94
C GLN A 103 2.17 -16.27 11.84
N GLU A 104 1.50 -17.41 12.06
CA GLU A 104 1.38 -18.53 11.12
C GLU A 104 0.46 -18.26 9.90
N HIS A 105 -0.44 -17.29 9.98
CA HIS A 105 -1.31 -16.84 8.87
C HIS A 105 -0.97 -15.43 8.38
N PHE A 106 0.04 -14.79 8.97
CA PHE A 106 0.55 -13.50 8.52
C PHE A 106 1.30 -13.68 7.18
N TYR A 107 0.95 -12.88 6.17
CA TYR A 107 1.40 -13.09 4.80
C TYR A 107 2.93 -13.12 4.69
N VAL A 108 3.47 -14.02 3.87
CA VAL A 108 4.91 -14.17 3.69
C VAL A 108 5.30 -13.70 2.30
N ARG A 109 6.23 -12.74 2.25
CA ARG A 109 6.94 -12.34 1.03
C ARG A 109 8.43 -12.60 1.21
N THR A 110 9.04 -13.42 0.36
CA THR A 110 10.50 -13.49 0.21
C THR A 110 10.93 -13.23 -1.24
N HIS A 111 12.09 -12.59 -1.41
CA HIS A 111 12.76 -12.39 -2.71
C HIS A 111 13.73 -13.54 -3.06
N ALA A 112 14.05 -14.40 -2.09
CA ALA A 112 14.97 -15.53 -2.18
C ALA A 112 14.53 -16.66 -1.22
N ASP A 113 15.38 -17.69 -1.05
CA ASP A 113 15.23 -18.67 0.04
C ASP A 113 15.35 -18.00 1.40
N THR A 114 14.64 -18.54 2.40
CA THR A 114 14.71 -18.05 3.78
C THR A 114 16.03 -18.44 4.44
N PRO A 115 16.85 -17.48 4.91
CA PRO A 115 18.12 -17.76 5.57
C PRO A 115 17.94 -18.61 6.84
N GLN A 116 18.81 -19.60 7.01
CA GLN A 116 18.96 -20.33 8.27
C GLN A 116 20.00 -19.61 9.14
N ILE A 117 19.55 -18.90 10.17
CA ILE A 117 20.41 -18.03 11.00
C ILE A 117 20.51 -18.56 12.43
N ASP A 118 21.75 -18.65 12.93
CA ASP A 118 22.04 -18.85 14.35
C ASP A 118 21.96 -17.51 15.10
N ALA A 119 20.98 -17.40 16.01
CA ALA A 119 20.72 -16.17 16.76
C ALA A 119 21.82 -15.82 17.80
N GLU A 120 22.62 -16.79 18.24
CA GLU A 120 23.69 -16.56 19.23
C GLU A 120 24.93 -15.90 18.60
N THR A 121 25.16 -16.13 17.30
CA THR A 121 26.30 -15.59 16.57
C THR A 121 25.95 -14.43 15.65
N PHE A 122 24.71 -14.34 15.14
CA PHE A 122 24.29 -13.29 14.21
C PHE A 122 24.37 -11.87 14.81
N GLU A 123 24.87 -10.94 14.00
CA GLU A 123 25.20 -9.56 14.37
C GLU A 123 24.57 -8.57 13.39
N CYS A 124 24.08 -7.46 13.90
CA CYS A 124 23.78 -6.26 13.11
C CYS A 124 24.89 -5.24 13.29
N THR A 125 25.35 -4.61 12.20
CA THR A 125 26.28 -3.47 12.24
C THR A 125 25.55 -2.16 11.92
N VAL A 126 25.71 -1.16 12.79
CA VAL A 126 25.28 0.23 12.56
C VAL A 126 26.51 1.07 12.22
N ASN A 127 26.56 1.63 11.01
CA ASN A 127 27.74 2.32 10.49
C ASN A 127 27.40 3.45 9.48
N GLY A 128 28.41 3.93 8.75
CA GLY A 128 28.28 5.01 7.78
C GLY A 128 28.53 6.37 8.43
N LEU A 129 27.64 7.33 8.20
CA LEU A 129 27.73 8.71 8.71
C LEU A 129 27.30 8.80 10.19
N VAL A 130 27.98 8.04 11.05
CA VAL A 130 27.78 7.96 12.51
C VAL A 130 29.03 8.44 13.26
N LYS A 131 28.88 8.92 14.50
CA LYS A 131 30.04 9.28 15.34
C LYS A 131 30.74 8.07 15.94
N LYS A 132 29.99 6.99 16.16
CA LYS A 132 30.44 5.73 16.75
C LYS A 132 29.69 4.59 16.08
N GLU A 133 30.42 3.65 15.49
CA GLU A 133 29.82 2.41 15.00
C GLU A 133 29.36 1.53 16.18
N LEU A 134 28.29 0.77 15.97
CA LEU A 134 27.72 -0.16 16.94
C LEU A 134 27.55 -1.52 16.28
N VAL A 135 27.95 -2.58 16.99
CA VAL A 135 27.59 -3.96 16.62
C VAL A 135 26.78 -4.55 17.77
N PHE A 136 25.65 -5.18 17.46
CA PHE A 136 24.80 -5.83 18.48
C PHE A 136 24.33 -7.22 18.02
N LYS A 137 24.21 -8.14 18.98
CA LYS A 137 23.52 -9.42 18.83
C LYS A 137 22.12 -9.35 19.45
N LEU A 138 21.32 -10.39 19.25
CA LEU A 138 19.97 -10.51 19.84
C LEU A 138 19.99 -10.26 21.36
N LYS A 139 20.91 -10.91 22.08
CA LYS A 139 21.07 -10.77 23.53
C LYS A 139 21.44 -9.35 24.00
N ASP A 140 21.97 -8.51 23.12
CA ASP A 140 22.36 -7.13 23.45
C ASP A 140 21.23 -6.17 23.14
N LEU A 141 20.52 -6.39 22.03
CA LEU A 141 19.26 -5.73 21.69
C LEU A 141 18.20 -5.95 22.78
N MET A 142 18.07 -7.17 23.31
CA MET A 142 17.14 -7.51 24.40
C MET A 142 17.46 -6.87 25.77
N LYS A 143 18.64 -6.26 25.94
CA LYS A 143 19.01 -5.49 27.15
C LYS A 143 18.70 -4.00 27.03
N MET A 144 18.45 -3.50 25.82
CA MET A 144 18.08 -2.11 25.58
C MET A 144 16.61 -1.88 25.96
N PRO A 145 16.19 -0.63 26.24
CA PRO A 145 14.78 -0.31 26.46
C PRO A 145 13.94 -0.72 25.24
N SER A 146 12.97 -1.61 25.45
CA SER A 146 12.07 -2.09 24.41
C SER A 146 10.71 -1.40 24.44
N THR A 147 10.03 -1.43 23.32
CA THR A 147 8.65 -0.97 23.12
C THR A 147 7.85 -2.01 22.35
N GLU A 148 6.53 -1.89 22.42
CA GLU A 148 5.58 -2.68 21.63
C GLU A 148 4.81 -1.76 20.69
N VAL A 149 4.83 -2.09 19.40
CA VAL A 149 4.21 -1.31 18.32
C VAL A 149 3.29 -2.22 17.51
N THR A 150 1.99 -1.99 17.64
CA THR A 150 0.97 -2.68 16.82
C THR A 150 0.73 -1.90 15.55
N TYR A 151 0.91 -2.53 14.38
CA TYR A 151 0.59 -1.93 13.09
C TYR A 151 0.24 -2.94 12.01
N THR A 152 -0.45 -2.45 10.97
CA THR A 152 -0.74 -3.20 9.75
C THR A 152 0.42 -3.10 8.78
N GLN A 153 1.10 -4.22 8.56
CA GLN A 153 2.10 -4.35 7.51
C GLN A 153 1.41 -4.81 6.21
N VAL A 154 1.75 -4.14 5.10
CA VAL A 154 1.09 -4.33 3.80
C VAL A 154 2.13 -4.48 2.70
N CYS A 155 2.00 -5.48 1.83
CA CYS A 155 2.82 -5.57 0.62
C CYS A 155 2.42 -4.47 -0.38
N ALA A 156 3.39 -3.78 -0.99
CA ALA A 156 3.13 -2.86 -2.10
C ALA A 156 2.37 -3.53 -3.27
N GLY A 157 2.48 -4.85 -3.40
CA GLY A 157 1.74 -5.66 -4.37
C GLY A 157 0.36 -6.14 -3.95
N ASN A 158 -0.20 -5.70 -2.81
CA ASN A 158 -1.55 -6.09 -2.41
C ASN A 158 -2.55 -5.78 -3.52
N ARG A 159 -3.47 -6.70 -3.80
CA ARG A 159 -4.44 -6.65 -4.90
C ARG A 159 -3.83 -6.58 -6.32
N ARG A 160 -2.58 -7.00 -6.53
CA ARG A 160 -1.92 -6.99 -7.86
C ARG A 160 -2.68 -7.82 -8.91
N LYS A 161 -3.30 -8.95 -8.53
CA LYS A 161 -3.98 -9.85 -9.48
C LYS A 161 -5.03 -9.10 -10.32
N GLU A 162 -5.73 -8.12 -9.72
CA GLU A 162 -6.69 -7.27 -10.43
C GLU A 162 -6.04 -6.44 -11.55
N GLN A 163 -4.83 -5.89 -11.35
CA GLN A 163 -4.11 -5.17 -12.41
C GLN A 163 -3.55 -6.12 -13.47
N ASN A 164 -3.01 -7.28 -13.06
CA ASN A 164 -2.53 -8.30 -14.01
C ASN A 164 -3.66 -8.82 -14.91
N MET A 165 -4.89 -8.91 -14.39
CA MET A 165 -6.08 -9.25 -15.16
C MET A 165 -6.46 -8.18 -16.18
N ILE A 166 -5.97 -6.94 -16.08
CA ILE A 166 -6.14 -5.90 -17.12
C ILE A 166 -5.05 -6.04 -18.19
N LYS A 167 -3.79 -5.92 -17.75
CA LYS A 167 -2.58 -6.06 -18.56
C LYS A 167 -1.51 -6.66 -17.65
N GLN A 168 -0.93 -7.79 -18.06
CA GLN A 168 0.07 -8.49 -17.25
C GLN A 168 1.29 -7.60 -16.98
N GLY A 169 1.58 -7.33 -15.70
CA GLY A 169 2.77 -6.63 -15.24
C GLY A 169 3.91 -7.57 -14.89
N LEU A 170 4.98 -7.01 -14.30
CA LEU A 170 6.20 -7.74 -13.92
C LEU A 170 6.05 -8.59 -12.65
N GLY A 171 5.10 -8.26 -11.77
CA GLY A 171 4.91 -8.92 -10.48
C GLY A 171 3.90 -10.08 -10.51
N PHE A 172 4.10 -11.06 -9.61
CA PHE A 172 3.15 -12.16 -9.39
C PHE A 172 1.85 -11.70 -8.70
N SER A 173 0.80 -12.48 -8.89
CA SER A 173 -0.60 -12.07 -8.69
C SER A 173 -1.13 -12.29 -7.26
N TRP A 174 -0.82 -11.38 -6.33
CA TRP A 174 -1.51 -11.31 -5.02
C TRP A 174 -3.01 -11.03 -5.17
N GLY A 175 -3.84 -11.69 -4.36
CA GLY A 175 -5.16 -11.24 -3.98
C GLY A 175 -5.13 -10.07 -2.97
N PRO A 176 -6.20 -9.88 -2.18
CA PRO A 176 -6.33 -8.79 -1.22
C PRO A 176 -5.75 -9.14 0.16
N CYS A 177 -5.00 -10.23 0.30
CA CYS A 177 -4.55 -10.74 1.61
C CYS A 177 -3.04 -10.58 1.83
N ALA A 178 -2.37 -9.76 1.02
CA ALA A 178 -0.98 -9.36 1.20
C ALA A 178 -0.84 -8.26 2.28
N VAL A 179 -1.52 -8.46 3.40
CA VAL A 179 -1.74 -7.50 4.49
C VAL A 179 -1.98 -8.29 5.80
N GLY A 180 -1.61 -7.71 6.93
CA GLY A 180 -2.00 -8.19 8.25
C GLY A 180 -1.48 -7.30 9.37
N THR A 181 -2.06 -7.41 10.55
CA THR A 181 -1.74 -6.56 11.71
C THR A 181 -1.12 -7.38 12.81
N VAL A 182 0.05 -6.94 13.28
CA VAL A 182 0.81 -7.63 14.32
C VAL A 182 1.36 -6.63 15.33
N THR A 183 1.66 -7.09 16.53
CA THR A 183 2.40 -6.31 17.54
C THR A 183 3.86 -6.72 17.51
N TYR A 184 4.75 -5.81 17.10
CA TYR A 184 6.18 -6.03 17.18
C TYR A 184 6.72 -5.61 18.55
N THR A 185 7.54 -6.44 19.17
CA THR A 185 8.38 -6.02 20.32
C THR A 185 9.81 -5.81 19.83
N GLY A 186 10.38 -4.64 20.16
CA GLY A 186 11.67 -4.22 19.63
C GLY A 186 12.24 -3.00 20.34
N VAL A 187 13.40 -2.54 19.88
CA VAL A 187 14.03 -1.28 20.32
C VAL A 187 13.74 -0.22 19.27
N LEU A 188 13.44 1.02 19.67
CA LEU A 188 13.25 2.11 18.70
C LEU A 188 14.55 2.36 17.92
N LEU A 189 14.45 2.52 16.60
CA LEU A 189 15.60 2.84 15.76
C LEU A 189 16.23 4.18 16.17
N ALA A 190 15.43 5.14 16.63
CA ALA A 190 15.90 6.42 17.17
C ALA A 190 16.88 6.23 18.34
N ASP A 191 16.61 5.33 19.30
CA ASP A 191 17.51 5.05 20.42
C ASP A 191 18.85 4.47 19.94
N ILE A 192 18.81 3.55 18.97
CA ILE A 192 20.01 2.92 18.39
C ILE A 192 20.86 3.97 17.64
N LEU A 193 20.22 4.86 16.87
CA LEU A 193 20.91 5.93 16.14
C LEU A 193 21.49 6.99 17.09
N GLU A 194 20.77 7.37 18.14
CA GLU A 194 21.25 8.27 19.20
C GLU A 194 22.47 7.66 19.94
N MET A 195 22.49 6.34 20.19
CA MET A 195 23.65 5.62 20.76
C MET A 195 24.89 5.65 19.83
N CYS A 196 24.69 5.69 18.51
CA CYS A 196 25.74 5.90 17.51
C CYS A 196 26.13 7.38 17.33
N GLY A 197 25.50 8.27 18.11
CA GLY A 197 25.75 9.69 18.13
C GLY A 197 25.10 10.46 16.99
N VAL A 198 24.02 9.95 16.38
CA VAL A 198 23.26 10.64 15.32
C VAL A 198 22.11 11.42 15.96
N THR A 199 22.05 12.72 15.75
CA THR A 199 21.06 13.59 16.42
C THR A 199 20.08 14.28 15.46
N LYS A 200 18.97 14.82 16.00
CA LYS A 200 17.98 15.57 15.20
C LYS A 200 18.55 16.84 14.61
N GLU A 201 19.51 17.46 15.28
CA GLU A 201 20.25 18.63 14.78
C GLU A 201 21.04 18.26 13.53
N GLU A 202 21.72 17.11 13.51
CA GLU A 202 22.46 16.61 12.36
C GLU A 202 21.57 16.22 11.18
N ALA A 203 20.31 15.86 11.44
CA ALA A 203 19.28 15.73 10.41
C ALA A 203 18.83 17.11 9.88
N ALA A 204 18.69 18.11 10.75
CA ALA A 204 18.16 19.43 10.40
C ALA A 204 19.13 20.35 9.63
N PHE A 205 20.45 20.13 9.73
CA PHE A 205 21.49 20.94 9.06
C PHE A 205 21.71 20.64 7.56
N GLN A 206 20.89 19.77 6.97
CA GLN A 206 21.13 19.20 5.63
C GLN A 206 20.61 20.08 4.48
N GLU A 207 21.04 19.76 3.25
CA GLU A 207 20.66 20.53 2.06
C GLU A 207 19.13 20.46 1.84
N LYS A 208 18.47 21.62 1.87
CA LYS A 208 17.01 21.69 1.78
C LYS A 208 16.54 21.42 0.36
N GLY A 209 16.00 20.23 0.13
CA GLY A 209 15.30 19.84 -1.09
C GLY A 209 14.68 18.45 -0.96
N PRO A 210 13.67 18.12 -1.77
CA PRO A 210 13.14 16.76 -1.81
C PRO A 210 14.26 15.80 -2.22
N TRP A 211 14.34 14.64 -1.55
CA TRP A 211 15.33 13.58 -1.82
C TRP A 211 16.80 13.94 -1.52
N LYS A 212 17.06 15.09 -0.86
CA LYS A 212 18.43 15.56 -0.50
C LYS A 212 18.83 15.35 0.96
N GLU A 213 17.88 15.02 1.84
CA GLU A 213 18.22 14.62 3.21
C GLU A 213 19.04 13.31 3.22
N ARG A 214 19.72 13.03 4.33
CA ARG A 214 20.36 11.74 4.61
C ARG A 214 19.32 10.65 4.80
N TRP A 215 19.71 9.44 4.46
CA TRP A 215 18.89 8.25 4.64
C TRP A 215 19.56 7.27 5.58
N VAL A 216 18.76 6.33 6.07
CA VAL A 216 19.25 5.11 6.71
C VAL A 216 18.93 3.96 5.78
N GLU A 217 19.96 3.27 5.31
CA GLU A 217 19.85 2.06 4.51
C GLU A 217 19.88 0.82 5.40
N PHE A 218 18.94 -0.09 5.17
CA PHE A 218 18.79 -1.36 5.86
C PHE A 218 19.17 -2.48 4.90
N GLU A 219 20.02 -3.40 5.34
CA GLU A 219 20.50 -4.53 4.54
C GLU A 219 20.18 -5.86 5.24
N GLY A 220 19.62 -6.83 4.51
CA GLY A 220 19.32 -8.17 4.99
C GLY A 220 20.51 -9.14 4.87
N ALA A 221 20.35 -10.33 5.46
CA ALA A 221 21.27 -11.46 5.33
C ALA A 221 20.83 -12.50 4.27
N ASP A 222 19.75 -12.24 3.54
CA ASP A 222 19.32 -13.08 2.43
C ASP A 222 20.25 -12.98 1.21
N THR A 223 20.11 -13.91 0.28
CA THR A 223 20.93 -13.95 -0.94
C THR A 223 20.01 -14.09 -2.15
N THR A 224 19.66 -12.94 -2.73
CA THR A 224 18.89 -12.86 -3.97
C THR A 224 19.82 -12.96 -5.19
N ARG A 225 19.25 -13.03 -6.40
CA ARG A 225 20.02 -12.95 -7.66
C ARG A 225 20.88 -11.69 -7.78
N ASN A 226 20.51 -10.60 -7.10
CA ASN A 226 21.12 -9.27 -7.24
C ASN A 226 21.75 -8.79 -5.92
N GLY A 227 22.28 -9.72 -5.10
CA GLY A 227 22.84 -9.44 -3.76
C GLY A 227 21.83 -9.69 -2.63
N SER A 228 22.11 -9.19 -1.43
CA SER A 228 21.16 -9.15 -0.31
C SER A 228 19.91 -8.33 -0.66
N TYR A 229 18.81 -8.48 0.08
CA TYR A 229 17.73 -7.50 0.04
C TYR A 229 18.14 -6.26 0.83
N GLY A 230 17.80 -5.07 0.35
CA GLY A 230 18.16 -3.83 1.03
C GLY A 230 17.48 -2.61 0.45
N THR A 231 17.25 -1.62 1.30
CA THR A 231 16.46 -0.42 0.97
C THR A 231 16.58 0.61 2.09
N GLY A 232 16.20 1.87 1.86
CA GLY A 232 16.30 2.91 2.89
C GLY A 232 14.99 3.61 3.29
N LEU A 233 15.11 4.39 4.36
CA LEU A 233 14.17 5.43 4.81
C LEU A 233 14.90 6.78 4.96
N PRO A 234 14.18 7.92 4.86
CA PRO A 234 14.65 9.21 5.34
C PRO A 234 15.16 9.14 6.80
N LEU A 235 16.29 9.80 7.09
CA LEU A 235 16.83 9.87 8.45
C LEU A 235 15.88 10.59 9.40
N SER A 236 15.14 11.59 8.90
CA SER A 236 14.10 12.31 9.65
C SER A 236 13.03 11.37 10.23
N TRP A 237 12.59 10.37 9.46
CA TRP A 237 11.63 9.35 9.90
C TRP A 237 12.24 8.40 10.93
N CYS A 238 13.52 8.04 10.76
CA CYS A 238 14.23 7.13 11.65
C CYS A 238 14.50 7.72 13.03
N LEU A 239 14.62 9.05 13.13
CA LEU A 239 14.80 9.80 14.38
C LEU A 239 13.47 10.31 14.99
N ASP A 240 12.36 10.26 14.25
CA ASP A 240 11.05 10.61 14.82
C ASP A 240 10.46 9.43 15.60
N ARG A 241 10.59 9.51 16.92
CA ARG A 241 10.00 8.56 17.88
C ARG A 241 8.47 8.42 17.71
N ASN A 242 7.78 9.41 17.12
CA ASN A 242 6.35 9.30 16.82
C ASN A 242 6.03 8.33 15.68
N MET A 243 6.99 8.06 14.79
CA MET A 243 6.88 7.07 13.70
C MET A 243 7.03 5.63 14.20
N GLU A 244 7.45 5.43 15.46
CA GLU A 244 7.52 4.12 16.14
C GLU A 244 8.31 3.05 15.34
N VAL A 245 9.32 3.47 14.56
CA VAL A 245 10.22 2.58 13.81
C VAL A 245 11.08 1.78 14.79
N THR A 246 11.06 0.45 14.65
CA THR A 246 11.72 -0.46 15.60
C THR A 246 12.62 -1.49 14.92
N VAL A 247 13.73 -1.84 15.58
CA VAL A 247 14.43 -3.10 15.34
C VAL A 247 13.75 -4.15 16.21
N ALA A 248 12.89 -4.95 15.59
CA ALA A 248 12.02 -5.90 16.26
C ALA A 248 12.60 -7.32 16.28
N TYR A 249 12.41 -8.01 17.39
CA TYR A 249 12.83 -9.40 17.61
C TYR A 249 11.68 -10.34 18.00
N LYS A 250 10.45 -9.80 18.15
CA LYS A 250 9.22 -10.57 18.40
C LYS A 250 8.04 -10.10 17.57
N ILE A 251 7.10 -11.01 17.32
CA ILE A 251 5.74 -10.75 16.81
C ILE A 251 4.74 -11.34 17.81
N ASN A 252 3.74 -10.55 18.21
CA ASN A 252 2.63 -10.95 19.08
C ASN A 252 3.07 -11.56 20.43
N GLY A 253 4.23 -11.14 20.96
CA GLY A 253 4.83 -11.66 22.19
C GLY A 253 5.71 -12.91 22.01
N GLU A 254 5.61 -13.57 20.86
CA GLU A 254 6.42 -14.72 20.44
C GLU A 254 7.65 -14.27 19.65
N ASP A 255 8.67 -15.13 19.61
CA ASP A 255 9.85 -14.91 18.78
C ASP A 255 9.46 -14.84 17.28
N LEU A 256 10.22 -14.09 16.48
CA LEU A 256 10.03 -14.07 15.03
C LEU A 256 10.22 -15.48 14.45
N THR A 257 9.35 -15.90 13.52
CA THR A 257 9.68 -17.07 12.70
C THR A 257 10.80 -16.74 11.70
N ALA A 258 11.44 -17.78 11.16
CA ALA A 258 12.41 -17.64 10.08
C ALA A 258 11.84 -16.86 8.88
N ASP A 259 10.61 -17.16 8.47
CA ASP A 259 9.90 -16.44 7.39
C ASP A 259 9.69 -14.94 7.66
N HIS A 260 9.53 -14.56 8.94
CA HIS A 260 9.24 -13.18 9.34
C HIS A 260 10.46 -12.39 9.81
N GLY A 261 11.65 -12.98 9.79
CA GLY A 261 12.92 -12.26 9.92
C GLY A 261 13.76 -12.58 11.14
N TRP A 262 13.59 -13.76 11.76
CA TRP A 262 14.45 -14.24 12.86
C TRP A 262 15.95 -14.06 12.59
N PRO A 263 16.77 -13.56 13.54
CA PRO A 263 16.41 -13.17 14.91
C PRO A 263 15.87 -11.75 15.07
N PHE A 264 16.11 -10.86 14.11
CA PHE A 264 15.58 -9.49 14.15
C PHE A 264 15.45 -8.85 12.77
N ARG A 265 14.48 -7.94 12.66
CA ARG A 265 14.14 -7.18 11.44
C ARG A 265 13.99 -5.69 11.75
N ILE A 266 13.96 -4.85 10.72
CA ILE A 266 13.38 -3.50 10.85
C ILE A 266 11.86 -3.59 10.61
N ALA A 267 11.10 -2.89 11.45
CA ALA A 267 9.66 -2.81 11.44
C ALA A 267 9.24 -1.33 11.43
N ILE A 268 8.49 -0.94 10.38
CA ILE A 268 8.21 0.45 10.02
C ILE A 268 6.69 0.61 9.85
N PRO A 269 5.99 1.24 10.82
CA PRO A 269 4.57 1.58 10.70
C PRO A 269 4.28 2.53 9.53
N GLY A 270 3.07 2.43 8.95
CA GLY A 270 2.56 3.33 7.89
C GLY A 270 3.19 3.19 6.50
N ALA A 271 4.43 2.68 6.41
CA ALA A 271 5.13 2.43 5.16
C ALA A 271 4.78 1.06 4.54
N ILE A 272 5.04 0.89 3.24
CA ILE A 272 4.97 -0.44 2.62
C ILE A 272 5.93 -1.44 3.30
N GLY A 273 5.49 -2.69 3.43
CA GLY A 273 6.27 -3.79 4.00
C GLY A 273 7.60 -4.06 3.26
N GLY A 274 7.73 -3.58 2.01
CA GLY A 274 8.99 -3.59 1.26
C GLY A 274 10.12 -2.77 1.92
N ARG A 275 9.80 -1.78 2.76
CA ARG A 275 10.83 -1.06 3.56
C ARG A 275 11.23 -1.81 4.82
N SER A 276 10.38 -2.71 5.33
CA SER A 276 10.60 -3.47 6.57
C SER A 276 11.52 -4.69 6.37
N VAL A 277 12.81 -4.44 6.08
CA VAL A 277 13.86 -5.45 5.83
C VAL A 277 13.94 -6.51 6.94
N LYS A 278 13.89 -7.79 6.53
CA LYS A 278 14.03 -8.98 7.38
C LYS A 278 15.48 -9.43 7.49
N TRP A 279 15.81 -10.21 8.52
CA TRP A 279 17.14 -10.78 8.73
C TRP A 279 18.22 -9.69 8.75
N LEU A 280 17.97 -8.63 9.52
CA LEU A 280 18.63 -7.33 9.38
C LEU A 280 20.12 -7.42 9.77
N ARG A 281 21.01 -7.29 8.79
CA ARG A 281 22.47 -7.39 8.95
C ARG A 281 23.16 -6.03 9.07
N ARG A 282 22.62 -4.98 8.46
CA ARG A 282 23.23 -3.64 8.46
C ARG A 282 22.21 -2.51 8.57
N ILE A 283 22.62 -1.45 9.25
CA ILE A 283 21.94 -0.16 9.35
C ILE A 283 22.99 0.92 9.01
N THR A 284 23.01 1.41 7.78
CA THR A 284 24.00 2.38 7.29
C THR A 284 23.38 3.77 7.21
N VAL A 285 23.92 4.76 7.92
CA VAL A 285 23.54 6.17 7.68
C VAL A 285 24.30 6.67 6.45
N ILE A 286 23.58 7.14 5.43
CA ILE A 286 24.13 7.49 4.11
C ILE A 286 23.74 8.92 3.69
N GLU A 287 24.49 9.47 2.74
CA GLU A 287 24.20 10.77 2.12
C GLU A 287 23.21 10.57 0.95
N GLY A 288 22.07 11.25 0.97
CA GLY A 288 21.02 11.11 -0.05
C GLY A 288 20.25 9.78 -0.01
N VAL A 289 19.43 9.55 -1.04
CA VAL A 289 18.58 8.35 -1.19
C VAL A 289 19.40 7.07 -1.36
N SER A 290 18.92 5.97 -0.80
CA SER A 290 19.49 4.62 -0.98
C SER A 290 19.59 4.27 -2.47
N THR A 291 20.81 3.93 -2.90
CA THR A 291 21.12 3.43 -4.26
C THR A 291 21.12 1.90 -4.32
N HIS A 292 20.71 1.24 -3.25
CA HIS A 292 20.63 -0.22 -3.18
C HIS A 292 19.73 -0.79 -4.29
N HIS A 293 20.11 -1.94 -4.86
CA HIS A 293 19.43 -2.51 -6.03
C HIS A 293 17.91 -2.60 -5.86
N TRP A 294 17.44 -3.17 -4.74
CA TRP A 294 16.01 -3.32 -4.43
C TRP A 294 15.30 -2.03 -3.98
N HIS A 295 16.03 -0.93 -3.78
CA HIS A 295 15.44 0.41 -3.63
C HIS A 295 15.17 1.08 -4.99
N LEU A 296 16.07 0.89 -5.95
CA LEU A 296 15.95 1.44 -7.30
C LEU A 296 14.99 0.63 -8.18
N TYR A 297 15.20 -0.68 -8.28
CA TYR A 297 14.58 -1.56 -9.28
C TYR A 297 13.34 -2.35 -8.78
N ASP A 298 12.78 -1.97 -7.62
CA ASP A 298 11.54 -2.56 -7.06
C ASP A 298 10.78 -1.51 -6.23
N ASN A 299 9.53 -1.79 -5.86
CA ASN A 299 8.70 -0.95 -4.99
C ASN A 299 8.51 0.50 -5.50
N LYS A 300 8.19 0.64 -6.80
CA LYS A 300 7.86 1.92 -7.46
C LYS A 300 6.52 1.87 -8.20
N VAL A 301 5.82 3.01 -8.25
CA VAL A 301 4.59 3.20 -9.05
C VAL A 301 4.85 4.25 -10.12
N PHE A 302 4.96 3.80 -11.38
CA PHE A 302 5.17 4.68 -12.52
C PHE A 302 3.85 5.06 -13.21
N PRO A 303 3.84 6.15 -14.02
CA PRO A 303 2.70 6.49 -14.87
C PRO A 303 2.28 5.32 -15.79
N PRO A 304 0.99 5.16 -16.15
CA PRO A 304 0.51 3.98 -16.88
C PRO A 304 1.11 3.77 -18.29
N PHE A 305 1.73 4.79 -18.89
CA PHE A 305 2.44 4.68 -20.16
C PHE A 305 3.85 4.07 -20.03
N VAL A 306 4.36 3.96 -18.80
CA VAL A 306 5.60 3.25 -18.49
C VAL A 306 5.27 1.77 -18.29
N ASP A 307 5.75 0.93 -19.21
CA ASP A 307 5.51 -0.51 -19.24
C ASP A 307 6.79 -1.34 -19.40
N ALA A 308 6.65 -2.67 -19.47
CA ALA A 308 7.78 -3.58 -19.52
C ALA A 308 8.74 -3.35 -20.71
N ASN A 309 8.33 -2.63 -21.76
CA ASN A 309 9.13 -2.35 -22.95
C ASN A 309 9.92 -1.02 -22.86
N ASN A 310 9.61 -0.16 -21.89
CA ASN A 310 10.23 1.18 -21.74
C ASN A 310 10.67 1.54 -20.31
N VAL A 311 10.31 0.78 -19.28
CA VAL A 311 10.73 1.05 -17.88
C VAL A 311 12.26 0.97 -17.70
N GLY A 312 12.98 0.22 -18.54
CA GLY A 312 14.45 0.22 -18.59
C GLY A 312 15.08 1.38 -19.37
N LYS A 313 14.29 2.36 -19.83
CA LYS A 313 14.73 3.53 -20.60
C LYS A 313 14.53 4.81 -19.76
N GLU A 314 15.07 5.94 -20.21
CA GLU A 314 14.81 7.28 -19.64
C GLU A 314 15.05 7.43 -18.12
N GLY A 315 15.83 6.53 -17.52
CA GLY A 315 16.14 6.52 -16.09
C GLY A 315 14.93 6.35 -15.17
N TRP A 316 13.89 5.60 -15.57
CA TRP A 316 12.67 5.47 -14.74
C TRP A 316 12.94 4.87 -13.35
N TRP A 317 13.83 3.88 -13.24
CA TRP A 317 14.18 3.26 -11.95
C TRP A 317 14.99 4.17 -11.03
N GLU A 318 15.76 5.09 -11.60
CA GLU A 318 16.65 5.99 -10.88
C GLU A 318 15.89 7.21 -10.30
N LYS A 319 14.70 7.52 -10.84
CA LYS A 319 13.83 8.61 -10.36
C LYS A 319 13.26 8.30 -8.95
N PRO A 320 13.64 9.05 -7.90
CA PRO A 320 13.24 8.73 -6.52
C PRO A 320 11.77 9.05 -6.25
N GLU A 321 11.14 9.96 -6.99
CA GLU A 321 9.76 10.41 -6.77
C GLU A 321 8.68 9.34 -6.99
N TYR A 322 9.02 8.22 -7.64
CA TYR A 322 8.14 7.06 -7.79
C TYR A 322 8.36 5.98 -6.73
N ALA A 323 9.33 6.14 -5.81
CA ALA A 323 9.58 5.20 -4.73
C ALA A 323 8.42 5.23 -3.71
N ILE A 324 7.79 4.08 -3.49
CA ILE A 324 6.66 3.99 -2.56
C ILE A 324 7.20 4.03 -1.12
N MET A 325 6.79 5.03 -0.35
CA MET A 325 7.12 5.15 1.07
C MET A 325 5.88 4.82 1.90
N ASP A 326 4.99 5.78 2.09
CA ASP A 326 3.67 5.60 2.71
C ASP A 326 2.73 4.75 1.85
N LEU A 327 1.81 4.07 2.53
CA LEU A 327 0.62 3.46 1.94
C LEU A 327 -0.45 4.51 1.62
N GLY A 328 -1.26 4.26 0.59
CA GLY A 328 -2.49 5.02 0.33
C GLY A 328 -3.70 4.33 0.95
N VAL A 329 -4.80 5.08 1.13
CA VAL A 329 -6.07 4.51 1.61
C VAL A 329 -6.54 3.36 0.70
N ASN A 330 -6.87 2.22 1.31
CA ASN A 330 -7.26 0.99 0.61
C ASN A 330 -8.12 0.11 1.53
N GLY A 331 -8.72 -0.94 0.97
CA GLY A 331 -9.50 -1.94 1.71
C GLY A 331 -10.07 -2.99 0.76
N ALA A 332 -10.71 -4.01 1.33
CA ALA A 332 -11.39 -5.06 0.58
C ALA A 332 -12.63 -5.57 1.33
N ILE A 333 -13.59 -6.09 0.58
CA ILE A 333 -14.68 -6.91 1.12
C ILE A 333 -14.13 -8.32 1.35
N CYS A 334 -14.36 -8.88 2.53
CA CYS A 334 -13.80 -10.16 2.96
C CYS A 334 -14.83 -11.21 3.39
N SER A 335 -16.03 -10.78 3.81
CA SER A 335 -17.17 -11.66 4.07
C SER A 335 -18.42 -11.10 3.38
N PRO A 336 -19.25 -11.93 2.72
CA PRO A 336 -19.00 -13.34 2.43
C PRO A 336 -17.73 -13.51 1.59
N GLY A 337 -17.06 -14.64 1.79
CA GLY A 337 -15.79 -14.96 1.19
C GLY A 337 -15.91 -15.39 -0.28
N VAL A 338 -14.90 -16.09 -0.76
CA VAL A 338 -14.75 -16.39 -2.18
C VAL A 338 -15.55 -17.63 -2.54
N HIS A 339 -16.50 -17.49 -3.47
CA HIS A 339 -17.44 -18.58 -3.83
C HIS A 339 -18.27 -19.10 -2.64
N GLU A 340 -18.36 -18.32 -1.56
CA GLU A 340 -19.24 -18.61 -0.44
C GLU A 340 -20.70 -18.45 -0.89
N CYS A 341 -21.58 -19.34 -0.41
CA CYS A 341 -23.00 -19.29 -0.69
C CYS A 341 -23.76 -18.78 0.53
N VAL A 342 -24.29 -17.56 0.45
CA VAL A 342 -25.22 -17.03 1.45
C VAL A 342 -26.62 -17.51 1.13
N LYS A 343 -27.36 -18.04 2.12
CA LYS A 343 -28.76 -18.44 1.90
C LYS A 343 -29.60 -17.20 1.56
N ALA A 344 -30.33 -17.22 0.46
CA ALA A 344 -31.29 -16.16 0.17
C ALA A 344 -32.50 -16.30 1.10
N THR A 345 -32.80 -15.26 1.86
CA THR A 345 -34.02 -15.13 2.65
C THR A 345 -34.78 -13.92 2.15
N ASP A 346 -35.62 -14.13 1.15
CA ASP A 346 -36.58 -13.12 0.66
C ASP A 346 -37.45 -12.65 1.83
N ARG A 347 -37.50 -11.33 2.01
CA ARG A 347 -38.26 -10.67 3.08
C ARG A 347 -39.72 -10.39 2.68
N GLY A 348 -40.13 -10.83 1.48
CA GLY A 348 -41.43 -10.57 0.87
C GLY A 348 -41.42 -9.42 -0.14
N ASP A 349 -40.24 -8.86 -0.41
CA ASP A 349 -39.99 -7.73 -1.34
C ASP A 349 -39.04 -8.11 -2.49
N GLY A 350 -38.64 -9.38 -2.59
CA GLY A 350 -37.66 -9.87 -3.56
C GLY A 350 -36.20 -9.58 -3.16
N MET A 351 -35.97 -9.01 -1.97
CA MET A 351 -34.64 -8.69 -1.45
C MET A 351 -34.27 -9.63 -0.30
N THR A 352 -32.98 -9.98 -0.23
CA THR A 352 -32.37 -10.64 0.93
C THR A 352 -31.39 -9.68 1.60
N ALA A 353 -31.38 -9.70 2.93
CA ALA A 353 -30.36 -9.00 3.71
C ALA A 353 -29.05 -9.82 3.72
N VAL A 354 -27.91 -9.15 3.61
CA VAL A 354 -26.58 -9.76 3.73
C VAL A 354 -25.67 -8.83 4.53
N THR A 355 -25.03 -9.34 5.58
CA THR A 355 -23.98 -8.61 6.30
C THR A 355 -22.66 -8.74 5.55
N LEU A 356 -22.10 -7.64 5.08
CA LEU A 356 -20.73 -7.60 4.57
C LEU A 356 -19.75 -7.26 5.67
N LYS A 357 -18.54 -7.84 5.61
CA LYS A 357 -17.40 -7.47 6.48
C LYS A 357 -16.13 -7.30 5.66
N GLY A 358 -15.20 -6.51 6.17
CA GLY A 358 -13.89 -6.34 5.55
C GLY A 358 -12.93 -5.51 6.38
N TYR A 359 -11.81 -5.16 5.75
CA TYR A 359 -10.80 -4.27 6.34
C TYR A 359 -10.65 -2.99 5.51
N ALA A 360 -10.14 -1.94 6.14
CA ALA A 360 -9.64 -0.73 5.50
C ALA A 360 -8.36 -0.25 6.20
N TYR A 361 -7.42 0.39 5.50
CA TYR A 361 -6.22 1.00 6.08
C TYR A 361 -5.80 2.26 5.31
N SER A 362 -4.91 3.07 5.88
CA SER A 362 -4.14 4.12 5.18
C SER A 362 -2.70 4.17 5.70
N GLY A 363 -1.79 4.82 4.98
CA GLY A 363 -0.39 5.03 5.40
C GLY A 363 -0.20 6.30 6.22
N GLY A 364 1.05 6.72 6.47
CA GLY A 364 1.39 7.95 7.22
C GLY A 364 0.88 8.05 8.68
N GLY A 365 0.16 7.02 9.14
CA GLY A 365 -0.62 7.01 10.37
C GLY A 365 -1.94 7.76 10.27
N HIS A 366 -2.49 7.90 9.06
CA HIS A 366 -3.80 8.50 8.79
C HIS A 366 -4.92 7.54 9.22
N GLN A 367 -5.89 8.04 10.00
CA GLN A 367 -7.07 7.27 10.38
C GLN A 367 -7.98 7.04 9.17
N VAL A 368 -8.54 5.84 9.01
CA VAL A 368 -9.68 5.62 8.11
C VAL A 368 -10.93 6.17 8.79
N VAL A 369 -11.60 7.16 8.19
CA VAL A 369 -12.73 7.86 8.81
C VAL A 369 -14.09 7.48 8.23
N ARG A 370 -14.11 6.93 7.01
CA ARG A 370 -15.32 6.41 6.35
C ARG A 370 -15.00 5.11 5.62
N ALA A 371 -15.87 4.13 5.81
CA ALA A 371 -16.00 2.95 4.97
C ALA A 371 -17.41 2.96 4.38
N GLU A 372 -17.53 2.77 3.07
CA GLU A 372 -18.79 2.95 2.34
C GLU A 372 -19.02 1.80 1.36
N VAL A 373 -20.27 1.35 1.30
CA VAL A 373 -20.71 0.28 0.40
C VAL A 373 -21.90 0.74 -0.46
N SER A 374 -21.93 0.32 -1.72
CA SER A 374 -23.02 0.61 -2.66
C SER A 374 -23.45 -0.64 -3.43
N THR A 375 -24.75 -0.79 -3.63
CA THR A 375 -25.39 -1.89 -4.40
C THR A 375 -26.00 -1.43 -5.73
N ASP A 376 -25.96 -0.12 -6.02
CA ASP A 376 -26.63 0.51 -7.16
C ASP A 376 -25.67 1.07 -8.23
N GLY A 377 -24.38 0.76 -8.11
CA GLY A 377 -23.35 1.28 -9.00
C GLY A 377 -22.63 2.53 -8.51
N GLY A 378 -22.73 2.84 -7.22
CA GLY A 378 -22.02 3.95 -6.61
C GLY A 378 -22.76 5.28 -6.70
N LEU A 379 -24.08 5.23 -6.94
CA LEU A 379 -24.95 6.40 -6.89
C LEU A 379 -25.34 6.70 -5.43
N ILE A 380 -25.77 5.68 -4.69
CA ILE A 380 -26.08 5.75 -3.27
C ILE A 380 -25.08 4.88 -2.49
N TRP A 381 -24.62 5.42 -1.35
CA TRP A 381 -23.63 4.78 -0.48
C TRP A 381 -24.18 4.64 0.93
N LYS A 382 -24.12 3.43 1.48
CA LYS A 382 -24.40 3.14 2.88
C LYS A 382 -23.09 3.18 3.67
N MET A 383 -23.09 3.92 4.77
CA MET A 383 -21.97 3.94 5.72
C MET A 383 -21.86 2.59 6.41
N ALA A 384 -20.66 2.01 6.40
CA ALA A 384 -20.30 0.89 7.24
C ALA A 384 -19.95 1.36 8.65
N ARG A 385 -20.19 0.51 9.65
CA ARG A 385 -19.74 0.72 11.02
C ARG A 385 -18.36 0.10 11.18
N PHE A 386 -17.43 0.77 11.85
CA PHE A 386 -16.20 0.11 12.29
C PHE A 386 -16.50 -0.82 13.47
N THR A 387 -15.87 -1.99 13.46
CA THR A 387 -16.01 -3.04 14.50
C THR A 387 -14.80 -3.07 15.42
N GLU A 388 -13.61 -2.80 14.89
CA GLU A 388 -12.38 -2.63 15.67
C GLU A 388 -11.45 -1.63 14.98
N GLU A 389 -10.90 -0.71 15.77
CA GLU A 389 -9.96 0.33 15.36
C GLU A 389 -8.93 0.54 16.48
N ARG A 390 -7.68 0.91 16.14
CA ARG A 390 -6.65 1.21 17.13
C ARG A 390 -5.82 2.43 16.74
N MET A 391 -5.73 3.38 17.68
CA MET A 391 -4.82 4.52 17.63
C MET A 391 -3.62 4.22 18.55
N SER A 392 -2.41 4.56 18.11
CA SER A 392 -1.19 4.36 18.88
C SER A 392 -1.03 5.39 19.99
N LYS A 393 -0.02 5.19 20.85
CA LYS A 393 0.34 6.11 21.94
C LYS A 393 0.80 7.49 21.42
N THR A 394 1.16 7.60 20.15
CA THR A 394 1.63 8.83 19.49
C THR A 394 0.51 9.59 18.77
N GLY A 395 -0.74 9.09 18.86
CA GLY A 395 -1.89 9.65 18.15
C GLY A 395 -1.97 9.26 16.66
N LYS A 396 -1.10 8.35 16.21
CA LYS A 396 -1.06 7.84 14.84
C LYS A 396 -1.94 6.61 14.70
N CYS A 397 -2.60 6.44 13.57
CA CYS A 397 -3.43 5.27 13.27
C CYS A 397 -2.65 4.30 12.38
N TRP A 398 -1.89 3.40 12.99
CA TRP A 398 -1.05 2.44 12.27
C TRP A 398 -1.74 1.12 11.90
N CYS A 399 -2.90 0.86 12.48
CA CYS A 399 -3.66 -0.36 12.26
C CYS A 399 -4.82 -0.13 11.29
N TRP A 400 -5.24 -1.20 10.63
CA TRP A 400 -6.47 -1.27 9.87
C TRP A 400 -7.69 -1.01 10.75
N SER A 401 -8.79 -0.58 10.13
CA SER A 401 -10.11 -0.61 10.74
C SER A 401 -10.87 -1.79 10.14
N PHE A 402 -11.38 -2.70 10.98
CA PHE A 402 -12.37 -3.66 10.54
C PHE A 402 -13.73 -2.97 10.45
N TRP A 403 -14.50 -3.29 9.43
CA TRP A 403 -15.80 -2.70 9.18
C TRP A 403 -16.84 -3.77 8.84
N GLU A 404 -18.11 -3.46 9.13
CA GLU A 404 -19.25 -4.24 8.63
C GLU A 404 -20.42 -3.36 8.23
N VAL A 405 -21.29 -3.89 7.37
CA VAL A 405 -22.53 -3.23 6.95
C VAL A 405 -23.55 -4.26 6.46
N ASP A 406 -24.79 -4.16 6.95
CA ASP A 406 -25.90 -4.89 6.36
C ASP A 406 -26.34 -4.20 5.07
N ILE A 407 -26.42 -4.96 3.98
CA ILE A 407 -26.94 -4.50 2.70
C ILE A 407 -28.17 -5.31 2.30
N GLU A 408 -28.89 -4.79 1.32
CA GLU A 408 -30.04 -5.45 0.70
C GLU A 408 -29.67 -5.70 -0.75
N VAL A 409 -29.77 -6.95 -1.18
CA VAL A 409 -29.53 -7.37 -2.56
C VAL A 409 -30.70 -8.23 -3.04
N PRO A 410 -31.06 -8.15 -4.33
CA PRO A 410 -32.03 -9.06 -4.93
C PRO A 410 -31.73 -10.54 -4.64
N ALA A 411 -32.77 -11.29 -4.32
CA ALA A 411 -32.67 -12.72 -4.03
C ALA A 411 -32.55 -13.60 -5.30
N ASP A 412 -32.95 -13.08 -6.46
CA ASP A 412 -33.21 -13.84 -7.69
C ASP A 412 -32.41 -13.39 -8.93
N LYS A 413 -31.61 -12.32 -8.83
CA LYS A 413 -30.79 -11.79 -9.93
C LYS A 413 -29.39 -11.35 -9.50
N GLU A 414 -28.47 -11.29 -10.48
CA GLU A 414 -27.10 -10.86 -10.23
C GLU A 414 -27.01 -9.42 -9.70
N SER A 415 -26.15 -9.21 -8.71
CA SER A 415 -26.04 -7.95 -7.98
C SER A 415 -24.58 -7.61 -7.71
N ILE A 416 -24.14 -6.43 -8.15
CA ILE A 416 -22.75 -5.95 -7.95
C ILE A 416 -22.70 -5.09 -6.70
N VAL A 417 -21.72 -5.33 -5.84
CA VAL A 417 -21.48 -4.54 -4.65
C VAL A 417 -20.10 -3.91 -4.69
N LEU A 418 -20.06 -2.61 -4.44
CA LEU A 418 -18.88 -1.75 -4.45
C LEU A 418 -18.50 -1.39 -3.01
N PHE A 419 -17.20 -1.31 -2.73
CA PHE A 419 -16.66 -0.79 -1.47
C PHE A 419 -15.58 0.27 -1.73
N ARG A 420 -15.59 1.34 -0.92
CA ARG A 420 -14.53 2.34 -0.86
C ARG A 420 -14.29 2.85 0.57
N ALA A 421 -13.12 3.40 0.81
CA ALA A 421 -12.75 4.03 2.09
C ALA A 421 -12.16 5.44 1.88
N PHE A 422 -12.25 6.26 2.93
CA PHE A 422 -11.61 7.57 3.05
C PHE A 422 -10.75 7.65 4.30
N ASP A 423 -9.64 8.38 4.23
CA ASP A 423 -8.82 8.71 5.39
C ASP A 423 -9.10 10.12 5.96
N ASN A 424 -8.47 10.45 7.09
CA ASN A 424 -8.63 11.74 7.76
C ASN A 424 -8.03 12.95 7.00
N SER A 425 -7.31 12.73 5.90
CA SER A 425 -6.92 13.76 4.92
C SER A 425 -7.89 13.87 3.74
N MET A 426 -9.00 13.14 3.78
CA MET A 426 -10.00 13.03 2.72
C MET A 426 -9.45 12.40 1.42
N ASN A 427 -8.33 11.68 1.48
CA ASN A 427 -7.96 10.81 0.37
C ASN A 427 -9.03 9.72 0.22
N VAL A 428 -9.27 9.28 -1.00
CA VAL A 428 -10.30 8.28 -1.32
C VAL A 428 -9.75 7.24 -2.28
N MET A 429 -10.23 6.00 -2.14
CA MET A 429 -10.02 4.95 -3.14
C MET A 429 -10.58 5.38 -4.50
N PRO A 430 -9.82 5.36 -5.60
CA PRO A 430 -10.32 5.72 -6.94
C PRO A 430 -11.34 4.69 -7.45
N GLU A 431 -12.23 5.09 -8.35
CA GLU A 431 -13.21 4.15 -8.92
C GLU A 431 -12.53 3.01 -9.69
N CYS A 432 -11.66 3.35 -10.65
CA CYS A 432 -10.97 2.38 -11.50
C CYS A 432 -9.53 2.12 -11.02
N PRO A 433 -8.98 0.92 -11.27
CA PRO A 433 -7.57 0.63 -11.02
C PRO A 433 -6.67 1.50 -11.90
N MET A 434 -5.63 2.07 -11.30
CA MET A 434 -4.57 2.78 -12.02
C MET A 434 -3.45 1.79 -12.34
N TRP A 435 -3.46 1.26 -13.56
CA TRP A 435 -2.47 0.28 -14.00
C TRP A 435 -1.06 0.86 -13.96
N ASN A 436 -0.11 0.10 -13.42
CA ASN A 436 1.33 0.37 -13.53
C ASN A 436 2.10 -0.93 -13.76
N VAL A 437 3.29 -0.84 -14.36
CA VAL A 437 4.13 -1.99 -14.75
C VAL A 437 4.47 -2.96 -13.61
N MET A 438 4.54 -2.47 -12.37
CA MET A 438 4.80 -3.29 -11.18
C MET A 438 3.54 -3.86 -10.54
N GLY A 439 2.35 -3.48 -11.01
CA GLY A 439 1.07 -3.89 -10.45
C GLY A 439 0.93 -3.53 -8.97
N MET A 440 1.52 -2.43 -8.55
CA MET A 440 1.61 -2.02 -7.14
C MET A 440 0.56 -0.96 -6.78
N MET A 441 0.27 -0.84 -5.48
CA MET A 441 -0.64 0.15 -4.91
C MET A 441 -2.03 0.16 -5.57
N ASN A 442 -2.56 -1.02 -5.94
CA ASN A 442 -3.94 -1.11 -6.39
C ASN A 442 -4.90 -0.84 -5.23
N ASN A 443 -5.48 0.35 -5.21
CA ASN A 443 -6.45 0.78 -4.21
C ASN A 443 -7.82 1.17 -4.80
N SER A 444 -8.14 0.71 -6.00
CA SER A 444 -9.45 0.99 -6.61
C SER A 444 -10.63 0.43 -5.80
N TRP A 445 -11.84 0.93 -6.01
CA TRP A 445 -13.04 0.40 -5.34
C TRP A 445 -13.10 -1.13 -5.44
N TYR A 446 -13.24 -1.80 -4.31
CA TYR A 446 -13.35 -3.25 -4.29
C TYR A 446 -14.73 -3.65 -4.81
N ARG A 447 -14.81 -4.73 -5.60
CA ARG A 447 -16.04 -5.13 -6.30
C ARG A 447 -16.30 -6.61 -6.11
N ILE A 448 -17.41 -6.97 -5.50
CA ILE A 448 -17.92 -8.35 -5.51
C ILE A 448 -19.21 -8.42 -6.31
N MET A 449 -19.59 -9.63 -6.70
CA MET A 449 -20.87 -9.91 -7.34
C MET A 449 -21.54 -11.08 -6.62
N PHE A 450 -22.82 -10.93 -6.31
CA PHE A 450 -23.70 -12.02 -5.93
C PHE A 450 -24.36 -12.58 -7.19
N THR A 451 -24.28 -13.90 -7.38
CA THR A 451 -24.97 -14.64 -8.45
C THR A 451 -25.92 -15.65 -7.80
N PRO A 452 -27.23 -15.61 -8.09
CA PRO A 452 -28.18 -16.60 -7.61
C PRO A 452 -27.85 -18.02 -8.08
N THR A 453 -28.16 -19.00 -7.24
CA THR A 453 -28.01 -20.43 -7.54
C THR A 453 -29.37 -21.13 -7.48
N SER A 454 -29.52 -22.24 -8.21
CA SER A 454 -30.78 -22.95 -8.38
C SER A 454 -31.36 -23.57 -7.10
N ASP A 455 -30.55 -23.66 -6.04
CA ASP A 455 -30.87 -24.16 -4.71
C ASP A 455 -31.26 -23.05 -3.70
N GLY A 456 -31.40 -21.80 -4.16
CA GLY A 456 -31.88 -20.69 -3.31
C GLY A 456 -30.79 -20.01 -2.47
N PHE A 457 -29.54 -20.00 -2.96
CA PHE A 457 -28.44 -19.26 -2.38
C PHE A 457 -27.97 -18.14 -3.33
N LEU A 458 -27.21 -17.19 -2.79
CA LEU A 458 -26.41 -16.23 -3.54
C LEU A 458 -24.94 -16.61 -3.38
N ARG A 459 -24.29 -17.00 -4.47
CA ARG A 459 -22.85 -17.28 -4.50
C ARG A 459 -22.07 -15.99 -4.77
N THR A 460 -21.05 -15.71 -3.98
CA THR A 460 -20.16 -14.56 -4.18
C THR A 460 -19.03 -14.82 -5.19
N ILE A 461 -18.71 -13.80 -5.98
CA ILE A 461 -17.56 -13.76 -6.88
C ILE A 461 -16.74 -12.51 -6.54
N HIS A 462 -15.45 -12.71 -6.25
CA HIS A 462 -14.47 -11.66 -5.97
C HIS A 462 -13.71 -11.29 -7.25
N PRO A 463 -13.14 -10.06 -7.37
CA PRO A 463 -12.70 -9.53 -8.66
C PRO A 463 -11.50 -10.28 -9.24
N HIS A 464 -10.78 -11.01 -8.40
CA HIS A 464 -9.61 -11.82 -8.75
C HIS A 464 -9.94 -13.30 -9.04
N TRP A 465 -11.22 -13.69 -9.05
CA TRP A 465 -11.73 -14.91 -9.68
C TRP A 465 -12.90 -14.62 -10.63
N ALA A 466 -13.13 -13.36 -10.98
CA ALA A 466 -14.12 -12.99 -11.98
C ALA A 466 -13.72 -13.62 -13.34
N PRO A 467 -14.65 -14.32 -14.03
CA PRO A 467 -14.50 -14.67 -15.44
C PRO A 467 -14.29 -13.44 -16.32
N GLU A 468 -13.69 -13.58 -17.50
CA GLU A 468 -13.33 -12.43 -18.35
C GLU A 468 -14.54 -11.65 -18.92
N ASP A 469 -15.68 -12.33 -19.08
CA ASP A 469 -16.98 -11.77 -19.44
C ASP A 469 -17.74 -11.15 -18.24
N SER A 470 -17.29 -11.39 -17.01
CA SER A 470 -17.96 -10.91 -15.81
C SER A 470 -18.01 -9.38 -15.74
N PRO A 471 -19.13 -8.77 -15.33
CA PRO A 471 -19.25 -7.32 -15.23
C PRO A 471 -18.35 -6.70 -14.14
N ILE A 472 -17.83 -7.50 -13.20
CA ILE A 472 -16.83 -7.07 -12.19
C ILE A 472 -15.38 -7.42 -12.56
N HIS A 473 -15.15 -8.05 -13.73
CA HIS A 473 -13.80 -8.34 -14.21
C HIS A 473 -13.00 -7.03 -14.38
N PRO A 474 -11.75 -6.94 -13.89
CA PRO A 474 -10.96 -5.71 -13.93
C PRO A 474 -10.83 -5.04 -15.32
N LYS A 475 -10.77 -5.80 -16.43
CA LYS A 475 -10.81 -5.22 -17.80
C LYS A 475 -12.11 -4.44 -18.06
N ASN A 476 -13.24 -4.98 -17.61
CA ASN A 476 -14.58 -4.51 -17.94
C ASN A 476 -14.99 -3.29 -17.10
N VAL A 477 -14.29 -3.05 -15.98
CA VAL A 477 -14.47 -1.86 -15.14
C VAL A 477 -14.11 -0.58 -15.89
N HIS A 478 -13.06 -0.59 -16.73
CA HIS A 478 -12.66 0.60 -17.50
C HIS A 478 -13.60 0.93 -18.67
N ALA A 479 -14.16 -0.10 -19.33
CA ALA A 479 -15.05 0.08 -20.49
C ALA A 479 -16.28 0.95 -20.17
N ARG A 480 -16.81 0.82 -18.95
CA ARG A 480 -17.96 1.61 -18.43
C ARG A 480 -17.74 3.12 -18.48
N ILE A 481 -16.49 3.58 -18.35
CA ILE A 481 -16.13 5.00 -18.45
C ILE A 481 -15.98 5.40 -19.93
N ALA A 482 -15.34 4.56 -20.75
CA ALA A 482 -15.06 4.86 -22.16
C ALA A 482 -16.35 5.04 -22.99
N ASP A 483 -17.39 4.25 -22.72
CA ASP A 483 -18.67 4.32 -23.44
C ASP A 483 -19.57 5.49 -22.99
N GLY A 484 -19.12 6.33 -22.04
CA GLY A 484 -19.95 7.36 -21.40
C GLY A 484 -21.14 6.80 -20.60
N ASN A 485 -21.16 5.48 -20.39
CA ASN A 485 -22.27 4.72 -19.83
C ASN A 485 -21.97 4.27 -18.39
N GLY A 486 -21.85 5.24 -17.48
CA GLY A 486 -21.88 4.96 -16.04
C GLY A 486 -23.13 4.12 -15.69
N PHE A 487 -22.90 2.99 -15.01
CA PHE A 487 -23.88 2.01 -14.49
C PHE A 487 -25.31 2.01 -15.08
N LYS A 488 -25.46 1.92 -16.41
CA LYS A 488 -26.80 1.84 -17.04
C LYS A 488 -27.58 0.55 -16.69
N ASN A 489 -26.88 -0.51 -16.29
CA ASN A 489 -27.44 -1.84 -16.08
C ASN A 489 -27.24 -2.39 -14.65
N ALA A 490 -26.96 -1.53 -13.65
CA ALA A 490 -27.30 -1.91 -12.29
C ALA A 490 -28.84 -2.00 -12.20
N PRO A 491 -29.44 -2.96 -11.49
CA PRO A 491 -30.88 -2.99 -11.31
C PRO A 491 -31.32 -1.83 -10.41
N ILE A 492 -31.58 -0.67 -11.04
CA ILE A 492 -32.05 0.55 -10.39
C ILE A 492 -33.39 0.25 -9.71
N GLN A 493 -33.40 0.15 -8.39
CA GLN A 493 -34.62 0.11 -7.58
C GLN A 493 -35.16 1.55 -7.42
N GLY A 494 -35.56 2.14 -8.56
CA GLY A 494 -35.72 3.60 -8.71
C GLY A 494 -37.14 4.11 -8.96
N ASP A 495 -38.18 3.28 -8.78
CA ASP A 495 -39.57 3.69 -9.00
C ASP A 495 -40.17 4.56 -7.86
N ILE A 496 -39.41 4.85 -6.80
CA ILE A 496 -39.90 5.60 -5.63
C ILE A 496 -39.48 7.09 -5.66
N VAL A 497 -38.38 7.46 -6.33
CA VAL A 497 -37.79 8.81 -6.18
C VAL A 497 -38.26 9.83 -7.24
N TYR A 498 -38.61 9.39 -8.46
CA TYR A 498 -38.98 10.31 -9.55
C TYR A 498 -40.43 10.85 -9.51
N ALA A 499 -41.32 10.22 -8.74
CA ALA A 499 -42.71 10.67 -8.61
C ALA A 499 -42.86 11.99 -7.82
N ALA A 500 -41.95 12.28 -6.88
CA ALA A 500 -42.02 13.48 -6.06
C ALA A 500 -41.58 14.76 -6.81
N ALA A 501 -40.59 14.65 -7.70
CA ALA A 501 -40.04 15.79 -8.44
C ALA A 501 -40.99 16.31 -9.54
N THR A 502 -41.77 15.42 -10.17
CA THR A 502 -42.70 15.76 -11.25
C THR A 502 -43.97 16.44 -10.75
N ALA A 503 -44.43 16.12 -9.53
CA ALA A 503 -45.56 16.79 -8.89
C ALA A 503 -45.30 18.28 -8.58
N ALA A 504 -44.03 18.68 -8.37
CA ALA A 504 -43.65 20.05 -8.06
C ALA A 504 -43.60 20.99 -9.28
N GLN A 505 -43.60 20.46 -10.51
CA GLN A 505 -43.42 21.24 -11.75
C GLN A 505 -44.73 21.67 -12.44
N GLN A 506 -45.90 21.41 -11.85
CA GLN A 506 -47.22 21.74 -12.44
C GLN A 506 -47.96 22.90 -11.75
N ALA A 507 -47.27 23.79 -11.05
CA ALA A 507 -47.83 25.05 -10.57
C ALA A 507 -47.72 26.15 -11.67
N PRO A 508 -48.79 26.89 -12.01
CA PRO A 508 -48.78 27.84 -13.13
C PRO A 508 -47.99 29.12 -12.81
N ALA A 509 -47.21 29.59 -13.78
CA ALA A 509 -46.40 30.80 -13.66
C ALA A 509 -47.20 32.09 -13.89
N ALA A 510 -47.02 33.08 -13.03
CA ALA A 510 -47.43 34.47 -13.27
C ALA A 510 -46.33 35.23 -14.03
N ALA A 511 -46.71 36.14 -14.93
CA ALA A 511 -45.84 36.74 -15.93
C ALA A 511 -45.19 38.08 -15.50
N SER A 512 -44.05 38.42 -16.10
CA SER A 512 -43.58 39.81 -16.23
C SER A 512 -42.68 40.01 -17.47
N ALA A 513 -42.74 41.20 -18.06
CA ALA A 513 -42.27 41.55 -19.41
C ALA A 513 -40.75 41.87 -19.51
N PRO A 514 -40.16 41.98 -20.74
CA PRO A 514 -38.72 42.06 -20.95
C PRO A 514 -38.16 43.50 -20.99
N VAL A 515 -36.84 43.64 -20.80
CA VAL A 515 -36.08 44.88 -21.01
C VAL A 515 -34.88 44.60 -21.93
N GLU A 516 -34.61 45.53 -22.84
CA GLU A 516 -33.63 45.38 -23.93
C GLU A 516 -32.16 45.48 -23.49
N LYS A 517 -31.27 44.89 -24.31
CA LYS A 517 -29.81 45.00 -24.18
C LYS A 517 -29.29 46.23 -24.93
N LYS A 518 -28.31 46.93 -24.35
CA LYS A 518 -27.29 47.66 -25.12
C LYS A 518 -25.91 47.07 -24.86
N GLN A 519 -25.12 46.99 -25.93
CA GLN A 519 -23.75 46.50 -25.94
C GLN A 519 -22.79 47.67 -25.69
N GLU A 520 -21.66 47.40 -25.05
CA GLU A 520 -20.39 48.04 -25.43
C GLU A 520 -19.20 47.13 -25.07
N LYS A 521 -18.06 47.35 -25.74
CA LYS A 521 -16.90 46.45 -25.83
C LYS A 521 -15.65 47.33 -26.15
N PRO A 522 -14.42 46.79 -26.17
CA PRO A 522 -13.52 46.58 -25.04
C PRO A 522 -12.25 47.46 -25.11
N ALA A 523 -11.46 47.51 -24.04
CA ALA A 523 -10.01 47.77 -24.13
C ALA A 523 -9.22 47.24 -22.92
N ALA A 524 -8.06 46.66 -23.19
CA ALA A 524 -6.95 46.39 -22.27
C ALA A 524 -5.76 47.32 -22.67
N PRO A 525 -4.52 47.26 -22.15
CA PRO A 525 -3.96 46.31 -21.17
C PRO A 525 -2.99 46.94 -20.12
N ALA A 526 -2.19 46.07 -19.49
CA ALA A 526 -0.89 46.29 -18.83
C ALA A 526 -0.85 46.34 -17.29
N ALA A 527 0.09 45.56 -16.75
CA ALA A 527 0.53 45.44 -15.35
C ALA A 527 1.89 46.21 -15.19
N PRO A 528 2.71 46.05 -14.12
CA PRO A 528 2.52 45.36 -12.84
C PRO A 528 2.98 46.17 -11.58
N ALA A 529 2.60 45.70 -10.37
CA ALA A 529 3.37 45.71 -9.10
C ALA A 529 2.43 45.56 -7.87
N GLY A 530 2.86 44.81 -6.85
CA GLY A 530 2.25 44.86 -5.50
C GLY A 530 3.06 45.78 -4.55
N PRO A 531 3.01 45.62 -3.21
CA PRO A 531 2.19 44.73 -2.38
C PRO A 531 1.46 45.49 -1.23
N SER A 532 0.97 44.78 -0.19
CA SER A 532 0.31 45.28 1.06
C SER A 532 -1.09 45.91 0.87
N VAL A 533 -2.19 45.54 1.55
CA VAL A 533 -2.52 45.14 2.95
C VAL A 533 -2.94 46.34 3.84
N LEU A 534 -4.16 46.22 4.41
CA LEU A 534 -4.82 47.02 5.47
C LEU A 534 -5.59 48.33 5.12
N SER A 535 -6.93 48.21 5.17
CA SER A 535 -7.94 49.12 5.78
C SER A 535 -7.87 50.65 5.51
N THR A 536 -9.00 51.33 5.21
CA THR A 536 -10.04 51.63 6.22
C THR A 536 -11.36 52.14 5.61
N LEU A 537 -12.47 51.89 6.33
CA LEU A 537 -13.86 52.31 6.09
C LEU A 537 -14.09 53.77 5.63
N CYS A 538 -15.17 54.01 4.86
CA CYS A 538 -16.39 54.68 5.38
C CYS A 538 -17.56 54.87 4.37
N LYS A 539 -18.78 54.51 4.83
CA LYS A 539 -20.08 55.24 4.70
C LYS A 539 -20.64 55.53 3.28
N SER A 540 -21.80 54.98 2.84
CA SER A 540 -23.20 55.23 3.30
C SER A 540 -23.98 56.04 2.21
N PRO A 541 -25.34 56.11 2.11
CA PRO A 541 -26.45 55.28 2.62
C PRO A 541 -27.55 54.91 1.55
N ALA A 542 -28.64 54.27 2.03
CA ALA A 542 -30.05 54.45 1.59
C ALA A 542 -30.55 53.85 0.24
N VAL A 543 -31.79 53.34 0.10
CA VAL A 543 -32.91 53.21 1.06
C VAL A 543 -33.86 52.03 0.72
N GLN A 544 -34.14 51.23 1.75
CA GLN A 544 -35.43 50.66 2.20
C GLN A 544 -36.59 50.36 1.22
N GLN A 545 -37.13 49.14 1.30
CA GLN A 545 -38.46 48.79 1.88
C GLN A 545 -38.63 47.25 1.87
N GLY A 546 -39.28 46.57 2.82
CA GLY A 546 -39.93 47.04 4.05
C GLY A 546 -39.90 45.95 5.15
N ALA A 547 -40.22 46.34 6.38
CA ALA A 547 -40.14 45.49 7.57
C ALA A 547 -41.51 45.12 8.13
N LYS A 548 -41.62 43.96 8.80
CA LYS A 548 -42.20 43.77 10.15
C LYS A 548 -42.36 42.29 10.51
N LEU A 549 -41.60 41.83 11.51
CA LEU A 549 -42.17 41.31 12.76
C LEU A 549 -41.06 41.14 13.82
N ALA A 550 -41.32 41.72 14.99
CA ALA A 550 -40.53 41.63 16.23
C ALA A 550 -41.08 40.46 17.09
N ALA A 551 -40.53 40.06 18.25
CA ALA A 551 -39.19 40.03 18.82
C ALA A 551 -39.33 39.36 20.21
N VAL A 552 -38.36 38.54 20.64
CA VAL A 552 -38.13 38.23 22.07
C VAL A 552 -36.62 38.14 22.33
N ALA A 553 -36.15 38.86 23.35
CA ALA A 553 -34.76 38.90 23.83
C ALA A 553 -34.34 37.56 24.48
N ALA A 554 -33.10 37.06 24.42
CA ALA A 554 -31.75 37.64 24.57
C ALA A 554 -31.25 37.81 26.02
N GLY A 555 -30.03 37.32 26.28
CA GLY A 555 -29.23 37.51 27.50
C GLY A 555 -28.46 36.24 27.91
N THR A 556 -27.18 36.25 28.31
CA THR A 556 -26.15 37.32 28.34
C THR A 556 -24.76 36.65 28.34
N VAL A 557 -23.72 37.31 27.80
CA VAL A 557 -22.32 36.86 27.88
C VAL A 557 -21.52 37.72 28.86
N GLY A 558 -20.67 37.09 29.70
CA GLY A 558 -19.40 37.69 30.15
C GLY A 558 -19.13 37.83 31.65
N LEU A 559 -18.12 37.07 32.15
CA LEU A 559 -17.01 37.47 33.06
C LEU A 559 -16.12 36.22 33.26
N LEU A 560 -14.87 36.15 32.76
CA LEU A 560 -13.60 36.73 33.25
C LEU A 560 -13.06 36.18 34.60
N MET A 561 -12.02 35.34 34.45
CA MET A 561 -10.76 35.28 35.23
C MET A 561 -10.70 35.00 36.74
N THR A 562 -9.54 34.41 37.10
CA THR A 562 -8.95 34.23 38.44
C THR A 562 -9.72 33.41 39.48
N LEU A 563 -9.19 32.21 39.78
CA LEU A 563 -8.77 31.85 41.15
C LEU A 563 -7.85 30.63 41.14
N ASP A 564 -6.54 30.89 41.10
CA ASP A 564 -5.51 29.91 41.44
C ASP A 564 -5.21 30.03 42.95
N SER A 565 -5.85 29.17 43.76
CA SER A 565 -5.44 28.79 45.13
C SER A 565 -6.55 28.04 45.85
N LEU A 566 -6.38 26.73 46.06
CA LEU A 566 -6.55 26.11 47.38
C LEU A 566 -5.99 24.68 47.42
N LYS A 567 -4.81 24.56 48.05
CA LYS A 567 -4.22 23.28 48.45
C LYS A 567 -4.93 22.70 49.68
N LYS A 568 -4.88 21.37 49.78
CA LYS A 568 -5.09 20.52 50.99
C LYS A 568 -6.53 20.35 51.51
N GLY A 569 -6.98 19.09 51.54
CA GLY A 569 -7.28 18.47 52.83
C GLY A 569 -8.67 17.87 53.05
N ARG A 570 -8.98 16.74 52.40
CA ARG A 570 -9.34 15.49 53.08
C ARG A 570 -9.32 14.31 52.11
#